data_AF-A0A2T0JWF3-F1
#
_entry.id   AF-A0A2T0JWF3-F1
#
_cell.length_a   1.000
_cell.length_b   1.000
_cell.length_c   1.000
_cell.angle_alpha   90.00
_cell.angle_beta   90.00
_cell.angle_gamma   90.00
#
_symmetry.space_group_name_H-M   'P 1'
#
loop_
_entity.id
_entity.type
_entity.pdbx_description
1 polymer ?
#
loop_
_entity_poly.entity_id
_entity_poly.type
_entity_poly.pdbx_seq_one_letter_code
_entity_poly.pdbx_strand_id
1 'polypeptide(L)'
;MSYNVPGRHAQPSWEDGAQPSPWGPAVNPQQYPPQDPYPPQQQSYPPQQPQEYQQPYPQQYPPQQPAWHQHATPQQPPPAPQWHQNQSGPSPEDRRWAYLRHSAGTSLRGINAIHVTRALERLHSRDQPLAPHGVTLFFITEAPSQHLGYQVLSASRWGYAGPEYDNLLAFLTGLNATAETFITQHEKVERIWDPRDPDYLMVNVGDIQRPPTPTRYVGIGMETLNTDTRQWYDVVPVLLSSGISSLQAMSYVPGEGAVRLVDGSEIRMVRDDNRRGRGNDLICNNPLDATQVYSTTQNVPDKLGVQLRQAWPAFLELEKTLRDHLNPAGQVW
;
A
#
# COMPACT_ATOMS: atom_id res chain seq x y z
N MET A 1 0.57 -28.38 -1.24
CA MET A 1 -0.91 -28.43 -1.28
C MET A 1 -1.35 -27.57 -2.45
N SER A 2 -1.75 -28.20 -3.56
CA SER A 2 -2.18 -27.51 -4.79
C SER A 2 -3.59 -26.95 -4.61
N TYR A 3 -3.75 -25.63 -4.75
CA TYR A 3 -5.05 -25.02 -4.96
C TYR A 3 -5.30 -24.91 -6.46
N ASN A 4 -6.00 -25.90 -7.00
CA ASN A 4 -6.72 -25.77 -8.27
C ASN A 4 -8.08 -25.14 -7.95
N VAL A 5 -8.32 -23.92 -8.41
CA VAL A 5 -9.67 -23.34 -8.49
C VAL A 5 -10.07 -23.34 -9.96
N PRO A 6 -11.06 -24.13 -10.39
CA PRO A 6 -11.62 -24.04 -11.72
C PRO A 6 -12.71 -22.95 -11.72
N GLY A 7 -12.48 -21.88 -12.47
CA GLY A 7 -13.46 -20.80 -12.62
C GLY A 7 -12.88 -19.64 -13.40
N ARG A 8 -12.95 -19.70 -14.74
CA ARG A 8 -12.80 -18.52 -15.58
C ARG A 8 -13.98 -17.60 -15.30
N HIS A 9 -13.82 -16.66 -14.38
CA HIS A 9 -14.70 -15.50 -14.28
C HIS A 9 -14.16 -14.47 -15.28
N ALA A 10 -14.86 -14.35 -16.42
CA ALA A 10 -14.64 -13.24 -17.33
C ALA A 10 -14.88 -11.94 -16.56
N GLN A 11 -13.91 -11.01 -16.62
CA GLN A 11 -14.15 -9.65 -16.19
C GLN A 11 -15.22 -9.01 -17.10
N PRO A 12 -16.05 -8.09 -16.59
CA PRO A 12 -16.84 -7.25 -17.49
C PRO A 12 -15.89 -6.46 -18.39
N SER A 13 -16.09 -6.58 -19.71
CA SER A 13 -15.36 -5.85 -20.74
C SER A 13 -15.85 -4.40 -20.76
N TRP A 14 -14.97 -3.45 -20.46
CA TRP A 14 -15.23 -2.02 -20.60
C TRP A 14 -14.48 -1.51 -21.85
N GLU A 15 -14.92 -1.88 -23.05
CA GLU A 15 -14.37 -1.31 -24.28
C GLU A 15 -15.49 -1.03 -25.29
N ASP A 16 -15.71 0.26 -25.57
CA ASP A 16 -16.13 0.76 -26.87
C ASP A 16 -15.10 1.83 -27.27
N GLY A 17 -14.31 1.57 -28.31
CA GLY A 17 -13.43 2.57 -28.91
C GLY A 17 -12.00 2.11 -29.14
N ALA A 18 -11.73 1.68 -30.37
CA ALA A 18 -10.44 1.29 -30.91
C ALA A 18 -9.22 2.13 -30.43
N GLN A 19 -8.14 1.44 -30.04
CA GLN A 19 -6.78 1.97 -30.10
C GLN A 19 -5.82 1.03 -30.87
N PRO A 20 -4.87 1.59 -31.64
CA PRO A 20 -3.83 0.84 -32.32
C PRO A 20 -2.71 0.41 -31.34
N SER A 21 -2.14 -0.78 -31.57
CA SER A 21 -1.03 -1.33 -30.79
C SER A 21 0.18 -0.37 -30.72
N PRO A 22 0.76 -0.12 -29.52
CA PRO A 22 1.93 0.75 -29.38
C PRO A 22 3.28 0.05 -29.63
N TRP A 23 3.30 -1.21 -30.06
CA TRP A 23 4.54 -1.95 -30.31
C TRP A 23 4.66 -2.31 -31.79
N GLY A 24 5.68 -1.74 -32.46
CA GLY A 24 6.02 -1.97 -33.86
C GLY A 24 6.34 -3.43 -34.20
N PRO A 25 6.58 -3.74 -35.49
CA PRO A 25 6.61 -5.12 -35.96
C PRO A 25 7.78 -5.94 -35.38
N ALA A 26 7.49 -7.22 -35.18
CA ALA A 26 8.37 -8.22 -34.59
C ALA A 26 9.69 -8.43 -35.38
N VAL A 27 10.81 -8.44 -34.67
CA VAL A 27 12.13 -8.82 -35.20
C VAL A 27 12.40 -10.28 -34.90
N ASN A 28 12.76 -11.03 -35.94
CA ASN A 28 13.02 -12.47 -35.93
C ASN A 28 14.32 -12.81 -35.17
N PRO A 29 14.38 -13.90 -34.36
CA PRO A 29 15.60 -14.33 -33.69
C PRO A 29 16.32 -15.41 -34.51
N GLN A 30 17.47 -15.11 -35.10
CA GLN A 30 18.51 -16.12 -35.42
C GLN A 30 19.80 -15.47 -35.96
N GLN A 31 20.92 -15.71 -35.27
CA GLN A 31 22.26 -16.12 -35.77
C GLN A 31 23.39 -15.60 -34.86
N TYR A 32 24.00 -16.52 -34.09
CA TYR A 32 25.37 -16.41 -33.57
C TYR A 32 26.36 -16.88 -34.64
N PRO A 33 27.60 -16.36 -34.72
CA PRO A 33 28.76 -17.03 -34.08
C PRO A 33 29.92 -16.05 -33.72
N PRO A 34 31.16 -16.52 -33.41
CA PRO A 34 31.61 -17.44 -32.36
C PRO A 34 32.55 -16.77 -31.33
N GLN A 35 32.85 -17.51 -30.25
CA GLN A 35 33.82 -17.17 -29.19
C GLN A 35 35.27 -17.13 -29.68
N ASP A 36 36.08 -16.25 -29.08
CA ASP A 36 37.54 -16.42 -28.90
C ASP A 36 38.07 -15.48 -27.78
N PRO A 37 39.28 -15.72 -27.22
CA PRO A 37 39.44 -15.76 -25.77
C PRO A 37 40.46 -14.76 -25.16
N TYR A 38 40.30 -14.56 -23.85
CA TYR A 38 41.21 -13.96 -22.85
C TYR A 38 41.50 -12.44 -22.82
N PRO A 39 41.68 -11.87 -21.60
CA PRO A 39 41.66 -10.42 -21.35
C PRO A 39 43.07 -9.80 -21.22
N PRO A 40 43.21 -8.46 -21.40
CA PRO A 40 44.35 -7.75 -20.86
C PRO A 40 44.03 -7.09 -19.51
N GLN A 41 44.76 -7.56 -18.50
CA GLN A 41 45.50 -6.81 -17.48
C GLN A 41 44.85 -5.59 -16.77
N GLN A 42 44.83 -5.75 -15.45
CA GLN A 42 44.67 -4.72 -14.43
C GLN A 42 45.60 -3.53 -14.65
N GLN A 43 45.03 -2.32 -14.74
CA GLN A 43 45.74 -1.08 -14.42
C GLN A 43 45.28 -0.61 -13.04
N SER A 44 46.18 -0.75 -12.09
CA SER A 44 46.14 -0.21 -10.75
C SER A 44 46.26 1.32 -10.79
N TYR A 45 45.17 2.02 -10.48
CA TYR A 45 45.22 3.43 -10.13
C TYR A 45 45.68 3.57 -8.67
N PRO A 46 46.72 4.37 -8.36
CA PRO A 46 47.09 4.64 -6.98
C PRO A 46 46.06 5.57 -6.31
N PRO A 47 45.81 5.41 -5.00
CA PRO A 47 44.92 6.30 -4.25
C PRO A 47 45.62 7.64 -4.00
N GLN A 48 45.00 8.74 -4.44
CA GLN A 48 45.35 10.09 -4.00
C GLN A 48 44.25 10.66 -3.10
N GLN A 49 44.58 10.90 -1.84
CA GLN A 49 43.98 11.92 -0.97
C GLN A 49 45.05 12.36 0.05
N PRO A 50 44.96 13.55 0.67
CA PRO A 50 44.57 14.84 0.12
C PRO A 50 45.62 15.94 0.45
N GLN A 51 45.85 16.92 -0.44
CA GLN A 51 46.63 18.11 -0.07
C GLN A 51 45.73 19.13 0.64
N GLU A 52 45.98 19.30 1.94
CA GLU A 52 45.49 20.41 2.75
C GLU A 52 46.08 21.73 2.23
N TYR A 53 45.25 22.56 1.61
CA TYR A 53 45.55 23.99 1.46
C TYR A 53 44.85 24.74 2.60
N GLN A 54 45.66 25.15 3.59
CA GLN A 54 45.26 26.13 4.59
C GLN A 54 45.04 27.48 3.90
N GLN A 55 43.79 27.95 3.89
CA GLN A 55 43.43 29.33 3.55
C GLN A 55 42.90 30.01 4.82
N PRO A 56 43.40 31.20 5.19
CA PRO A 56 42.96 31.92 6.39
C PRO A 56 41.56 32.53 6.19
N TYR A 57 40.68 32.34 7.17
CA TYR A 57 39.36 32.96 7.24
C TYR A 57 39.45 34.50 7.34
N PRO A 58 38.68 35.26 6.54
CA PRO A 58 38.28 36.61 6.90
C PRO A 58 36.94 36.62 7.67
N GLN A 59 36.88 37.51 8.66
CA GLN A 59 35.74 37.76 9.55
C GLN A 59 34.49 38.34 8.85
N GLN A 60 33.33 37.83 9.29
CA GLN A 60 31.96 38.36 9.38
C GLN A 60 31.51 39.62 8.60
N TYR A 61 30.35 39.51 7.92
CA TYR A 61 29.13 40.32 8.15
C TYR A 61 27.88 39.50 7.74
N PRO A 62 26.77 39.50 8.51
CA PRO A 62 25.52 38.85 8.08
C PRO A 62 24.78 39.71 7.03
N PRO A 63 24.15 39.12 6.00
CA PRO A 63 23.33 39.87 5.06
C PRO A 63 22.03 40.33 5.73
N GLN A 64 21.74 41.63 5.65
CA GLN A 64 20.44 42.18 6.03
C GLN A 64 19.34 41.61 5.12
N GLN A 65 18.30 41.02 5.71
CA GLN A 65 17.10 40.58 4.99
C GLN A 65 16.16 41.78 4.73
N PRO A 66 15.50 41.87 3.55
CA PRO A 66 14.50 42.89 3.27
C PRO A 66 13.22 42.74 4.13
N ALA A 67 12.69 43.86 4.58
CA ALA A 67 11.54 43.97 5.47
C ALA A 67 10.19 43.73 4.76
N TRP A 68 9.78 42.47 4.60
CA TRP A 68 8.38 42.12 4.27
C TRP A 68 7.80 40.92 5.04
N HIS A 69 8.43 40.48 6.13
CA HIS A 69 7.79 39.54 7.05
C HIS A 69 6.93 40.29 8.08
N GLN A 70 5.72 40.69 7.66
CA GLN A 70 4.63 40.87 8.61
C GLN A 70 4.20 39.47 9.06
N HIS A 71 4.40 39.20 10.35
CA HIS A 71 3.99 37.98 11.00
C HIS A 71 2.48 37.79 10.89
N ALA A 72 2.02 36.88 10.03
CA ALA A 72 0.81 36.15 10.33
C ALA A 72 1.12 35.33 11.59
N THR A 73 0.41 35.61 12.69
CA THR A 73 0.47 34.83 13.92
C THR A 73 0.33 33.35 13.57
N PRO A 74 1.29 32.48 13.92
CA PRO A 74 1.09 31.05 13.76
C PRO A 74 -0.10 30.66 14.63
N GLN A 75 -1.19 30.21 14.01
CA GLN A 75 -2.23 29.48 14.72
C GLN A 75 -1.53 28.31 15.43
N GLN A 76 -1.55 28.31 16.76
CA GLN A 76 -1.05 27.18 17.52
C GLN A 76 -1.78 25.93 17.02
N PRO A 77 -1.06 24.83 16.73
CA PRO A 77 -1.73 23.55 16.53
C PRO A 77 -2.58 23.28 17.78
N PRO A 78 -3.77 22.64 17.62
CA PRO A 78 -4.57 22.26 18.78
C PRO A 78 -3.67 21.49 19.77
N PRO A 79 -3.85 21.71 21.09
CA PRO A 79 -3.03 21.02 22.08
C PRO A 79 -3.15 19.52 21.83
N ALA A 80 -1.99 18.84 21.80
CA ALA A 80 -1.96 17.38 21.75
C ALA A 80 -2.88 16.85 22.86
N PRO A 81 -3.75 15.86 22.58
CA PRO A 81 -4.63 15.31 23.61
C PRO A 81 -3.79 14.91 24.82
N GLN A 82 -4.04 15.56 25.95
CA GLN A 82 -3.39 15.25 27.21
C GLN A 82 -3.98 13.94 27.71
N TRP A 83 -3.38 12.82 27.29
CA TRP A 83 -3.69 11.53 27.85
C TRP A 83 -3.13 11.50 29.28
N HIS A 84 -4.01 11.73 30.25
CA HIS A 84 -3.71 11.53 31.67
C HIS A 84 -3.07 10.14 31.83
N GLN A 85 -1.94 10.06 32.54
CA GLN A 85 -1.40 8.79 33.02
C GLN A 85 -2.45 8.15 33.95
N ASN A 86 -3.36 7.39 33.37
CA ASN A 86 -4.32 6.60 34.12
C ASN A 86 -3.51 5.52 34.87
N GLN A 87 -3.52 5.57 36.19
CA GLN A 87 -2.88 4.56 37.06
C GLN A 87 -3.47 3.15 36.84
N SER A 88 -4.63 3.06 36.19
CA SER A 88 -5.37 1.84 35.85
C SER A 88 -4.90 1.12 34.58
N GLY A 89 -3.93 1.67 33.84
CA GLY A 89 -3.49 1.12 32.55
C GLY A 89 -4.55 1.23 31.44
N PRO A 90 -4.26 0.76 30.20
CA PRO A 90 -5.20 0.87 29.09
C PRO A 90 -6.44 -0.01 29.29
N SER A 91 -7.60 0.55 28.92
CA SER A 91 -8.88 -0.16 28.99
C SER A 91 -8.91 -1.35 28.02
N PRO A 92 -9.83 -2.33 28.21
CA PRO A 92 -10.02 -3.41 27.25
C PRO A 92 -10.32 -2.91 25.83
N GLU A 93 -11.08 -1.82 25.71
CA GLU A 93 -11.39 -1.20 24.43
C GLU A 93 -10.15 -0.58 23.76
N ASP A 94 -9.32 0.15 24.51
CA ASP A 94 -8.06 0.70 24.01
C ASP A 94 -7.15 -0.41 23.45
N ARG A 95 -7.10 -1.56 24.14
CA ARG A 95 -6.33 -2.74 23.71
C ARG A 95 -6.88 -3.34 22.41
N ARG A 96 -8.21 -3.44 22.28
CA ARG A 96 -8.85 -3.89 21.04
C ARG A 96 -8.53 -2.97 19.88
N TRP A 97 -8.67 -1.65 20.05
CA TRP A 97 -8.34 -0.71 18.97
C TRP A 97 -6.86 -0.70 18.61
N ALA A 98 -5.96 -0.69 19.59
CA ALA A 98 -4.53 -0.74 19.33
C ALA A 98 -4.14 -2.02 18.55
N TYR A 99 -4.65 -3.18 18.96
CA TYR A 99 -4.42 -4.42 18.25
C TYR A 99 -5.02 -4.40 16.85
N LEU A 100 -6.24 -3.89 16.66
CA LEU A 100 -6.86 -3.77 15.34
C LEU A 100 -5.99 -2.92 14.39
N ARG A 101 -5.52 -1.75 14.85
CA ARG A 101 -4.62 -0.88 14.06
C ARG A 101 -3.33 -1.60 13.68
N HIS A 102 -2.68 -2.24 14.66
CA HIS A 102 -1.45 -3.00 14.42
C HIS A 102 -1.67 -4.17 13.45
N SER A 103 -2.75 -4.93 13.64
CA SER A 103 -3.14 -6.05 12.77
C SER A 103 -3.45 -5.58 11.36
N ALA A 104 -4.22 -4.51 11.17
CA ALA A 104 -4.53 -4.00 9.84
C ALA A 104 -3.27 -3.55 9.09
N GLY A 105 -2.39 -2.78 9.73
CA GLY A 105 -1.11 -2.36 9.14
C GLY A 105 -0.19 -3.54 8.81
N THR A 106 -0.09 -4.53 9.72
CA THR A 106 0.72 -5.74 9.52
C THR A 106 0.15 -6.63 8.41
N SER A 107 -1.18 -6.78 8.35
CA SER A 107 -1.86 -7.53 7.29
C SER A 107 -1.65 -6.87 5.94
N LEU A 108 -1.77 -5.54 5.83
CA LEU A 108 -1.51 -4.83 4.58
C LEU A 108 -0.06 -5.04 4.10
N ARG A 109 0.91 -5.02 5.02
CA ARG A 109 2.31 -5.33 4.70
C ARG A 109 2.47 -6.75 4.14
N GLY A 110 1.81 -7.73 4.77
CA GLY A 110 1.83 -9.11 4.32
C GLY A 110 1.21 -9.28 2.93
N ILE A 111 0.06 -8.64 2.70
CA ILE A 111 -0.62 -8.59 1.40
C ILE A 111 0.28 -7.98 0.33
N ASN A 112 0.96 -6.88 0.64
CA ASN A 112 1.93 -6.24 -0.26
C ASN A 112 3.10 -7.13 -0.64
N ALA A 113 3.64 -7.88 0.32
CA ALA A 113 4.66 -8.87 0.03
C ALA A 113 4.12 -9.98 -0.90
N ILE A 114 2.93 -10.51 -0.63
CA ILE A 114 2.29 -11.53 -1.47
C ILE A 114 2.00 -10.99 -2.87
N HIS A 115 1.61 -9.71 -2.98
CA HIS A 115 1.36 -9.07 -4.26
C HIS A 115 2.61 -9.08 -5.15
N VAL A 116 3.81 -8.84 -4.61
CA VAL A 116 5.08 -9.01 -5.35
C VAL A 116 5.19 -10.41 -5.96
N THR A 117 4.98 -11.45 -5.14
CA THR A 117 5.06 -12.84 -5.59
C THR A 117 4.07 -13.11 -6.72
N ARG A 118 2.82 -12.67 -6.56
CA ARG A 118 1.75 -12.90 -7.54
C ARG A 118 1.95 -12.11 -8.82
N ALA A 119 2.42 -10.87 -8.72
CA ALA A 119 2.76 -10.06 -9.87
C ALA A 119 3.90 -10.72 -10.67
N LEU A 120 4.96 -11.17 -9.99
CA LEU A 120 6.10 -11.84 -10.63
C LEU A 120 5.74 -13.19 -11.25
N GLU A 121 4.89 -13.99 -10.59
CA GLU A 121 4.36 -15.24 -11.16
C GLU A 121 3.57 -14.98 -12.46
N ARG A 122 2.78 -13.90 -12.48
CA ARG A 122 1.96 -13.53 -13.64
C ARG A 122 2.70 -12.77 -14.73
N LEU A 123 3.89 -12.22 -14.47
CA LEU A 123 4.73 -11.64 -15.53
C LEU A 123 5.09 -12.66 -16.63
N HIS A 124 5.20 -13.93 -16.27
CA HIS A 124 5.43 -15.01 -17.23
C HIS A 124 4.15 -15.47 -17.97
N SER A 125 2.98 -15.02 -17.52
CA SER A 125 1.72 -15.27 -18.20
C SER A 125 1.51 -14.18 -19.27
N ARG A 126 1.42 -14.59 -20.54
CA ARG A 126 1.37 -13.66 -21.68
C ARG A 126 0.20 -12.68 -21.67
N ASP A 127 -0.88 -12.99 -20.94
CA ASP A 127 -2.16 -12.31 -21.15
C ASP A 127 -2.65 -11.53 -19.92
N GLN A 128 -2.01 -11.62 -18.74
CA GLN A 128 -2.57 -11.08 -17.49
C GLN A 128 -1.51 -10.64 -16.44
N PRO A 129 -0.53 -9.79 -16.78
CA PRO A 129 0.32 -9.16 -15.76
C PRO A 129 -0.53 -8.43 -14.72
N LEU A 130 -0.10 -8.40 -13.45
CA LEU A 130 -0.76 -7.59 -12.42
C LEU A 130 -0.18 -6.19 -12.41
N ALA A 131 -1.06 -5.21 -12.21
CA ALA A 131 -0.68 -3.84 -11.93
C ALA A 131 0.04 -3.75 -10.58
N PRO A 132 0.87 -2.73 -10.34
CA PRO A 132 1.60 -2.59 -9.08
C PRO A 132 0.74 -2.12 -7.91
N HIS A 133 -0.60 -2.06 -8.03
CA HIS A 133 -1.50 -1.43 -7.07
C HIS A 133 -2.60 -2.35 -6.57
N GLY A 134 -3.01 -2.13 -5.33
CA GLY A 134 -4.05 -2.92 -4.69
C GLY A 134 -4.88 -2.13 -3.70
N VAL A 135 -6.09 -2.61 -3.47
CA VAL A 135 -6.96 -2.18 -2.36
C VAL A 135 -7.28 -3.39 -1.49
N THR A 136 -7.26 -3.23 -0.18
CA THR A 136 -7.63 -4.25 0.80
C THR A 136 -8.76 -3.74 1.67
N LEU A 137 -9.85 -4.49 1.76
CA LEU A 137 -10.92 -4.27 2.72
C LEU A 137 -10.62 -5.08 3.99
N PHE A 138 -10.80 -4.44 5.15
CA PHE A 138 -10.63 -5.06 6.46
C PHE A 138 -11.99 -5.27 7.12
N PHE A 139 -12.17 -6.47 7.65
CA PHE A 139 -13.32 -6.84 8.45
C PHE A 139 -12.85 -7.44 9.77
N ILE A 140 -13.75 -7.49 10.75
CA ILE A 140 -13.56 -8.35 11.91
C ILE A 140 -14.71 -9.33 12.04
N THR A 141 -14.43 -10.44 12.70
CA THR A 141 -15.44 -11.41 13.11
C THR A 141 -15.14 -11.90 14.51
N GLU A 142 -16.19 -12.31 15.24
CA GLU A 142 -16.04 -12.89 16.57
C GLU A 142 -15.19 -14.15 16.53
N ALA A 143 -14.21 -14.22 17.42
CA ALA A 143 -13.31 -15.36 17.53
C ALA A 143 -12.93 -15.54 19.02
N PRO A 144 -13.78 -16.22 19.82
CA PRO A 144 -13.60 -16.35 21.27
C PRO A 144 -12.29 -17.01 21.70
N SER A 145 -11.67 -17.81 20.82
CA SER A 145 -10.37 -18.44 21.05
C SER A 145 -9.18 -17.51 20.84
N GLN A 146 -9.38 -16.33 20.23
CA GLN A 146 -8.34 -15.33 20.02
C GLN A 146 -8.19 -14.44 21.26
N HIS A 147 -6.99 -13.90 21.48
CA HIS A 147 -6.64 -13.13 22.67
C HIS A 147 -7.61 -11.99 22.99
N LEU A 148 -8.13 -11.31 21.98
CA LEU A 148 -9.04 -10.17 22.13
C LEU A 148 -10.49 -10.49 21.75
N GLY A 149 -10.80 -11.77 21.51
CA GLY A 149 -12.14 -12.25 21.17
C GLY A 149 -12.57 -11.99 19.72
N TYR A 150 -11.66 -11.55 18.84
CA TYR A 150 -11.95 -11.33 17.42
C TYR A 150 -10.75 -11.68 16.53
N GLN A 151 -11.05 -11.90 15.25
CA GLN A 151 -10.08 -12.07 14.17
C GLN A 151 -10.27 -10.95 13.14
N VAL A 152 -9.16 -10.42 12.61
CA VAL A 152 -9.16 -9.53 11.45
C VAL A 152 -9.15 -10.38 10.18
N LEU A 153 -10.07 -10.08 9.27
CA LEU A 153 -10.16 -10.64 7.93
C LEU A 153 -9.76 -9.57 6.92
N SER A 154 -9.18 -10.00 5.80
CA SER A 154 -8.73 -9.11 4.73
C SER A 154 -9.11 -9.66 3.36
N ALA A 155 -9.79 -8.86 2.56
CA ALA A 155 -10.12 -9.20 1.18
C ALA A 155 -9.62 -8.10 0.24
N SER A 156 -8.84 -8.46 -0.77
CA SER A 156 -8.10 -7.51 -1.60
C SER A 156 -8.52 -7.57 -3.07
N ARG A 157 -8.43 -6.43 -3.75
CA ARG A 157 -8.55 -6.28 -5.20
C ARG A 157 -7.21 -5.87 -5.77
N TRP A 158 -6.67 -6.72 -6.64
CA TRP A 158 -5.56 -6.38 -7.53
C TRP A 158 -6.04 -6.30 -8.98
N GLY A 159 -5.60 -5.26 -9.70
CA GLY A 159 -5.90 -5.05 -11.11
C GLY A 159 -4.95 -5.80 -12.03
N TYR A 160 -5.39 -6.10 -13.26
CA TYR A 160 -4.46 -6.48 -14.32
C TYR A 160 -3.77 -5.23 -14.84
N ALA A 161 -2.49 -5.32 -15.19
CA ALA A 161 -1.73 -4.19 -15.70
C ALA A 161 -2.35 -3.67 -17.01
N GLY A 162 -2.26 -2.37 -17.18
CA GLY A 162 -2.93 -1.61 -18.22
C GLY A 162 -3.03 -0.14 -17.80
N PRO A 163 -3.28 0.80 -18.73
CA PRO A 163 -3.17 2.23 -18.47
C PRO A 163 -3.97 2.72 -17.26
N GLU A 164 -5.16 2.17 -17.03
CA GLU A 164 -6.04 2.54 -15.92
C GLU A 164 -5.59 1.94 -14.59
N TYR A 165 -5.07 0.72 -14.61
CA TYR A 165 -4.70 -0.01 -13.39
C TYR A 165 -3.26 0.27 -12.96
N ASP A 166 -2.38 0.71 -13.86
CA ASP A 166 -1.02 1.15 -13.54
C ASP A 166 -1.00 2.55 -12.91
N ASN A 167 -2.08 3.32 -13.09
CA ASN A 167 -2.29 4.59 -12.43
C ASN A 167 -3.16 4.38 -11.17
N LEU A 168 -2.56 4.50 -9.98
CA LEU A 168 -3.26 4.30 -8.72
C LEU A 168 -4.49 5.20 -8.54
N LEU A 169 -4.41 6.46 -8.98
CA LEU A 169 -5.53 7.39 -8.88
C LEU A 169 -6.71 6.91 -9.73
N ALA A 170 -6.45 6.58 -11.01
CA ALA A 170 -7.49 6.08 -11.91
C ALA A 170 -8.09 4.76 -11.41
N PHE A 171 -7.25 3.86 -10.90
CA PHE A 171 -7.69 2.60 -10.29
C PHE A 171 -8.66 2.84 -9.12
N LEU A 172 -8.34 3.73 -8.19
CA LEU A 172 -9.19 4.05 -7.04
C LEU A 172 -10.51 4.72 -7.47
N THR A 173 -10.47 5.65 -8.42
CA THR A 173 -11.67 6.29 -8.97
C THR A 173 -12.59 5.27 -9.64
N GLY A 174 -12.03 4.35 -10.44
CA GLY A 174 -12.81 3.28 -11.07
C GLY A 174 -13.43 2.31 -10.04
N LEU A 175 -12.70 2.01 -8.96
CA LEU A 175 -13.23 1.21 -7.86
C LEU A 175 -14.37 1.93 -7.12
N ASN A 176 -14.29 3.24 -6.91
CA ASN A 176 -15.38 4.00 -6.30
C ASN A 176 -16.65 3.98 -7.17
N ALA A 177 -16.52 4.26 -8.47
CA ALA A 177 -17.65 4.20 -9.40
C ALA A 177 -18.29 2.81 -9.46
N THR A 178 -17.47 1.76 -9.39
CA THR A 178 -17.94 0.37 -9.32
C THR A 178 -18.73 0.12 -8.03
N ALA A 179 -18.20 0.55 -6.88
CA ALA A 179 -18.87 0.40 -5.59
C ALA A 179 -20.22 1.13 -5.58
N GLU A 180 -20.27 2.40 -6.01
CA GLU A 180 -21.52 3.18 -6.10
C GLU A 180 -22.57 2.49 -6.98
N THR A 181 -22.13 1.94 -8.12
CA THR A 181 -23.01 1.20 -9.03
C THR A 181 -23.59 -0.04 -8.37
N PHE A 182 -22.77 -0.85 -7.71
CA PHE A 182 -23.22 -2.08 -7.06
C PHE A 182 -24.10 -1.80 -5.84
N ILE A 183 -23.78 -0.76 -5.06
CA ILE A 183 -24.63 -0.27 -3.96
C ILE A 183 -26.02 0.10 -4.51
N THR A 184 -26.08 0.98 -5.52
CA THR A 184 -27.33 1.46 -6.11
C THR A 184 -28.17 0.32 -6.70
N GLN A 185 -27.53 -0.67 -7.32
CA GLN A 185 -28.22 -1.85 -7.87
C GLN A 185 -28.85 -2.73 -6.78
N HIS A 186 -28.18 -2.90 -5.64
CA HIS A 186 -28.71 -3.70 -4.53
C HIS A 186 -29.78 -2.96 -3.74
N GLU A 187 -29.64 -1.64 -3.57
CA GLU A 187 -30.66 -0.80 -2.94
C GLU A 187 -31.99 -0.87 -3.69
N LYS A 188 -31.96 -0.89 -5.03
CA LYS A 188 -33.17 -1.04 -5.88
C LYS A 188 -33.95 -2.33 -5.62
N VAL A 189 -33.31 -3.36 -5.08
CA VAL A 189 -33.93 -4.65 -4.73
C VAL A 189 -33.95 -4.89 -3.22
N GLU A 190 -33.79 -3.83 -2.43
CA GLU A 190 -33.84 -3.84 -0.96
C GLU A 190 -32.83 -4.82 -0.33
N ARG A 191 -31.64 -4.91 -0.93
CA ARG A 191 -30.52 -5.72 -0.41
C ARG A 191 -29.32 -4.85 -0.09
N ILE A 192 -28.49 -5.35 0.83
CA ILE A 192 -27.18 -4.78 1.13
C ILE A 192 -26.15 -5.54 0.29
N TRP A 193 -25.41 -4.81 -0.54
CA TRP A 193 -24.28 -5.36 -1.29
C TRP A 193 -23.09 -5.64 -0.37
N ASP A 194 -22.49 -6.83 -0.45
CA ASP A 194 -21.18 -7.12 0.15
C ASP A 194 -20.12 -7.17 -0.97
N PRO A 195 -18.98 -6.44 -0.85
CA PRO A 195 -17.90 -6.47 -1.84
C PRO A 195 -17.29 -7.84 -2.14
N ARG A 196 -17.57 -8.83 -1.28
CA ARG A 196 -17.16 -10.24 -1.42
C ARG A 196 -18.19 -11.11 -2.12
N ASP A 197 -19.36 -10.56 -2.49
CA ASP A 197 -20.41 -11.32 -3.16
C ASP A 197 -19.97 -11.78 -4.55
N PRO A 198 -20.15 -13.06 -4.91
CA PRO A 198 -19.61 -13.61 -6.15
C PRO A 198 -20.23 -12.99 -7.41
N ASP A 199 -21.50 -12.58 -7.33
CA ASP A 199 -22.22 -11.99 -8.46
C ASP A 199 -21.82 -10.52 -8.72
N TYR A 200 -21.30 -9.83 -7.70
CA TYR A 200 -20.92 -8.41 -7.74
C TYR A 200 -19.59 -8.19 -7.02
N LEU A 201 -18.60 -8.97 -7.44
CA LEU A 201 -17.35 -9.13 -6.72
C LEU A 201 -16.40 -7.96 -6.98
N MET A 202 -16.08 -7.22 -5.92
CA MET A 202 -15.06 -6.15 -5.98
C MET A 202 -13.67 -6.70 -5.67
N VAL A 203 -13.55 -7.64 -4.74
CA VAL A 203 -12.27 -8.22 -4.25
C VAL A 203 -11.96 -9.57 -4.87
N ASN A 204 -10.71 -9.86 -5.22
CA ASN A 204 -10.32 -11.09 -5.93
C ASN A 204 -9.26 -11.95 -5.21
N VAL A 205 -8.80 -11.54 -4.02
CA VAL A 205 -7.83 -12.29 -3.20
C VAL A 205 -8.16 -12.17 -1.71
N GLY A 206 -7.74 -13.13 -0.90
CA GLY A 206 -7.88 -13.11 0.56
C GLY A 206 -9.15 -13.81 1.07
N ASP A 207 -9.73 -13.27 2.14
CA ASP A 207 -10.92 -13.81 2.82
C ASP A 207 -12.22 -13.45 2.07
N ILE A 208 -12.31 -13.92 0.81
CA ILE A 208 -13.45 -13.69 -0.08
C ILE A 208 -14.65 -14.53 0.38
N GLN A 209 -14.41 -15.71 0.93
CA GLN A 209 -15.49 -16.54 1.48
C GLN A 209 -15.92 -16.00 2.85
N ARG A 210 -17.21 -15.72 2.99
CA ARG A 210 -17.77 -15.21 4.23
C ARG A 210 -17.74 -16.30 5.31
N PRO A 211 -17.22 -16.00 6.52
CA PRO A 211 -17.36 -16.91 7.64
C PRO A 211 -18.84 -17.05 8.02
N PRO A 212 -19.21 -18.12 8.74
CA PRO A 212 -20.59 -18.31 9.22
C PRO A 212 -20.98 -17.30 10.30
N THR A 213 -19.99 -16.68 10.95
CA THR A 213 -20.18 -15.64 11.96
C THR A 213 -20.34 -14.27 11.30
N PRO A 214 -21.16 -13.36 11.87
CA PRO A 214 -21.26 -12.00 11.38
C PRO A 214 -19.88 -11.34 11.26
N THR A 215 -19.69 -10.59 10.18
CA THR A 215 -18.48 -9.80 9.93
C THR A 215 -18.82 -8.32 9.92
N ARG A 216 -17.98 -7.49 10.53
CA ARG A 216 -18.15 -6.03 10.53
C ARG A 216 -17.02 -5.38 9.76
N TYR A 217 -17.35 -4.42 8.90
CA TYR A 217 -16.35 -3.62 8.18
C TYR A 217 -15.64 -2.66 9.14
N VAL A 218 -14.31 -2.61 9.08
CA VAL A 218 -13.49 -1.80 10.00
C VAL A 218 -12.52 -0.86 9.29
N GLY A 219 -12.39 -0.96 7.96
CA GLY A 219 -11.61 -0.01 7.19
C GLY A 219 -11.11 -0.55 5.86
N ILE A 220 -10.29 0.25 5.22
CA ILE A 220 -9.73 0.00 3.90
C ILE A 220 -8.25 0.35 3.90
N GLY A 221 -7.47 -0.36 3.09
CA GLY A 221 -6.10 0.00 2.76
C GLY A 221 -5.90 0.09 1.26
N MET A 222 -4.99 0.94 0.85
CA MET A 222 -4.41 0.94 -0.49
C MET A 222 -2.93 0.60 -0.39
N GLU A 223 -2.40 -0.02 -1.42
CA GLU A 223 -1.01 -0.41 -1.48
C GLU A 223 -0.43 -0.25 -2.89
N THR A 224 0.89 -0.12 -2.93
CA THR A 224 1.66 -0.12 -4.17
C THR A 224 2.98 -0.87 -4.00
N LEU A 225 3.43 -1.48 -5.10
CA LEU A 225 4.78 -2.05 -5.25
C LEU A 225 5.82 -0.99 -5.62
N ASN A 226 5.40 0.27 -5.80
CA ASN A 226 6.28 1.40 -6.02
C ASN A 226 6.68 2.05 -4.69
N THR A 227 7.85 2.68 -4.68
CA THR A 227 8.30 3.59 -3.62
C THR A 227 8.90 4.83 -4.27
N ASP A 228 9.14 5.88 -3.49
CA ASP A 228 9.80 7.10 -4.00
C ASP A 228 11.14 6.83 -4.67
N THR A 229 11.83 5.74 -4.28
CA THR A 229 13.16 5.39 -4.78
C THR A 229 13.20 4.26 -5.81
N ARG A 230 12.13 3.45 -5.93
CA ARG A 230 12.10 2.28 -6.82
C ARG A 230 10.70 2.06 -7.38
N GLN A 231 10.58 1.99 -8.70
CA GLN A 231 9.34 1.65 -9.38
C GLN A 231 9.32 0.17 -9.74
N TRP A 232 8.15 -0.46 -9.65
CA TRP A 232 7.93 -1.87 -9.95
C TRP A 232 8.49 -2.26 -11.32
N TYR A 233 8.13 -1.53 -12.36
CA TYR A 233 8.53 -1.84 -13.74
C TYR A 233 10.04 -1.68 -13.99
N ASP A 234 10.75 -0.88 -13.18
CA ASP A 234 12.21 -0.77 -13.25
C ASP A 234 12.91 -1.95 -12.56
N VAL A 235 12.28 -2.51 -11.52
CA VAL A 235 12.81 -3.63 -10.74
C VAL A 235 12.58 -4.97 -11.44
N VAL A 236 11.49 -5.11 -12.21
CA VAL A 236 11.11 -6.35 -12.89
C VAL A 236 12.22 -6.96 -13.75
N PRO A 237 12.89 -6.23 -14.67
CA PRO A 237 13.97 -6.80 -15.49
C PRO A 237 15.15 -7.35 -14.65
N VAL A 238 15.44 -6.71 -13.52
CA VAL A 238 16.50 -7.14 -12.59
C VAL A 238 16.09 -8.44 -11.90
N LEU A 239 14.84 -8.55 -11.44
CA LEU A 239 14.34 -9.79 -10.84
C LEU A 239 14.41 -10.96 -11.83
N LEU A 240 13.97 -10.73 -13.07
CA LEU A 240 13.99 -11.74 -14.13
C LEU A 240 15.42 -12.22 -14.48
N SER A 241 16.38 -11.31 -14.54
CA SER A 241 17.78 -11.64 -14.85
C SER A 241 18.54 -12.27 -13.67
N SER A 242 18.13 -11.99 -12.42
CA SER A 242 18.79 -12.50 -11.21
C SER A 242 18.53 -13.99 -10.92
N GLY A 243 17.49 -14.58 -11.53
CA GLY A 243 17.11 -15.97 -11.28
C GLY A 243 16.57 -16.26 -9.88
N ILE A 244 16.24 -15.22 -9.08
CA ILE A 244 15.63 -15.41 -7.78
C ILE A 244 14.19 -15.90 -7.90
N SER A 245 13.76 -16.73 -6.96
CA SER A 245 12.36 -17.17 -6.88
C SER A 245 11.40 -16.02 -6.51
N SER A 246 10.12 -16.19 -6.85
CA SER A 246 9.06 -15.25 -6.48
C SER A 246 8.88 -15.08 -4.97
N LEU A 247 9.21 -16.10 -4.18
CA LEU A 247 9.23 -16.04 -2.72
C LEU A 247 10.40 -15.19 -2.20
N GLN A 248 11.58 -15.31 -2.81
CA GLN A 248 12.74 -14.49 -2.43
C GLN A 248 12.54 -13.02 -2.78
N ALA A 249 11.88 -12.72 -3.91
CA ALA A 249 11.59 -11.36 -4.36
C ALA A 249 10.84 -10.52 -3.31
N MET A 250 10.00 -11.14 -2.47
CA MET A 250 9.31 -10.46 -1.36
C MET A 250 10.23 -9.78 -0.35
N SER A 251 11.52 -10.16 -0.30
CA SER A 251 12.50 -9.55 0.60
C SER A 251 13.30 -8.42 -0.04
N TYR A 252 13.23 -8.26 -1.37
CA TYR A 252 14.09 -7.35 -2.15
C TYR A 252 13.31 -6.26 -2.89
N VAL A 253 12.02 -6.46 -3.13
CA VAL A 253 11.16 -5.46 -3.76
C VAL A 253 10.53 -4.64 -2.65
N PRO A 254 10.82 -3.34 -2.52
CA PRO A 254 10.17 -2.52 -1.52
C PRO A 254 8.69 -2.27 -1.90
N GLY A 255 7.92 -1.72 -0.98
CA GLY A 255 6.53 -1.36 -1.22
C GLY A 255 6.01 -0.41 -0.16
N GLU A 256 4.87 0.21 -0.44
CA GLU A 256 4.25 1.16 0.46
C GLU A 256 2.73 0.94 0.48
N GLY A 257 2.10 1.27 1.60
CA GLY A 257 0.65 1.34 1.65
C GLY A 257 0.15 2.23 2.77
N ALA A 258 -1.14 2.46 2.74
CA ALA A 258 -1.85 3.25 3.73
C ALA A 258 -3.17 2.56 4.09
N VAL A 259 -3.53 2.58 5.36
CA VAL A 259 -4.82 2.10 5.89
C VAL A 259 -5.56 3.27 6.49
N ARG A 260 -6.87 3.30 6.31
CA ARG A 260 -7.81 4.13 7.05
C ARG A 260 -8.85 3.23 7.72
N LEU A 261 -8.94 3.34 9.05
CA LEU A 261 -9.91 2.61 9.86
C LEU A 261 -11.09 3.50 10.25
N VAL A 262 -12.20 2.87 10.62
CA VAL A 262 -13.45 3.58 10.98
C VAL A 262 -13.35 4.42 12.26
N ASP A 263 -12.33 4.19 13.10
CA ASP A 263 -12.02 5.04 14.26
C ASP A 263 -11.21 6.30 13.88
N GLY A 264 -11.01 6.55 12.58
CA GLY A 264 -10.21 7.66 12.07
C GLY A 264 -8.70 7.41 12.09
N SER A 265 -8.25 6.20 12.44
CA SER A 265 -6.84 5.86 12.38
C SER A 265 -6.36 5.83 10.93
N GLU A 266 -5.25 6.53 10.70
CA GLU A 266 -4.48 6.48 9.47
C GLU A 266 -3.18 5.76 9.78
N ILE A 267 -2.83 4.76 8.97
CA ILE A 267 -1.64 3.95 9.19
C ILE A 267 -0.86 3.91 7.88
N ARG A 268 0.37 4.40 7.87
CA ARG A 268 1.31 4.16 6.79
C ARG A 268 2.10 2.89 7.08
N MET A 269 2.26 2.08 6.05
CA MET A 269 3.09 0.90 6.02
C MET A 269 4.19 1.11 4.98
N VAL A 270 5.43 0.81 5.34
CA VAL A 270 6.55 0.76 4.39
C VAL A 270 7.23 -0.59 4.51
N ARG A 271 7.49 -1.23 3.38
CA ARG A 271 8.32 -2.42 3.25
C ARG A 271 9.59 -1.99 2.54
N ASP A 272 10.65 -1.71 3.30
CA ASP A 272 11.95 -1.27 2.77
C ASP A 272 13.00 -2.33 3.12
N ASP A 273 13.72 -2.81 2.10
CA ASP A 273 14.77 -3.82 2.23
C ASP A 273 16.04 -3.27 2.92
N ASN A 274 16.17 -1.95 3.02
CA ASN A 274 17.33 -1.28 3.65
C ASN A 274 17.08 -0.87 5.10
N ARG A 275 15.83 -0.90 5.59
CA ARG A 275 15.51 -0.54 6.97
C ARG A 275 15.76 -1.73 7.90
N ARG A 276 16.91 -1.74 8.56
CA ARG A 276 17.20 -2.66 9.67
C ARG A 276 16.37 -2.27 10.89
N GLY A 277 15.26 -2.97 11.14
CA GLY A 277 14.52 -2.86 12.40
C GLY A 277 13.14 -3.49 12.33
N ARG A 278 12.85 -4.45 13.21
CA ARG A 278 11.49 -4.97 13.41
C ARG A 278 10.70 -3.95 14.22
N GLY A 279 9.99 -3.03 13.57
CA GLY A 279 9.02 -2.17 14.29
C GLY A 279 8.87 -0.71 13.82
N ASN A 280 9.79 -0.17 13.01
CA ASN A 280 9.69 1.21 12.49
C ASN A 280 8.93 1.31 11.15
N ASP A 281 8.21 0.26 10.79
CA ASP A 281 7.64 0.07 9.46
C ASP A 281 6.18 0.52 9.39
N LEU A 282 5.56 0.75 10.55
CA LEU A 282 4.21 1.28 10.70
C LEU A 282 4.28 2.65 11.36
N ILE A 283 3.63 3.62 10.74
CA ILE A 283 3.42 4.96 11.28
C ILE A 283 1.91 5.14 11.41
N CYS A 284 1.41 5.47 12.60
CA CYS A 284 -0.01 5.71 12.82
C CYS A 284 -0.22 7.05 13.55
N ASN A 285 -1.33 7.71 13.24
CA ASN A 285 -1.79 8.90 13.97
C ASN A 285 -2.37 8.55 15.37
N ASN A 286 -2.64 7.26 15.61
CA ASN A 286 -3.15 6.71 16.87
C ASN A 286 -2.20 5.63 17.43
N PRO A 287 -2.27 5.31 18.75
CA PRO A 287 -1.43 4.27 19.34
C PRO A 287 -1.66 2.89 18.70
N LEU A 288 -0.55 2.25 18.31
CA LEU A 288 -0.50 0.85 17.84
C LEU A 288 -0.34 -0.16 18.99
N ASP A 289 0.05 0.33 20.16
CA ASP A 289 0.14 -0.43 21.41
C ASP A 289 -0.57 0.40 22.48
N ALA A 290 -1.53 -0.21 23.17
CA ALA A 290 -2.33 0.47 24.17
C ALA A 290 -1.50 0.93 25.39
N THR A 291 -0.30 0.39 25.57
CA THR A 291 0.64 0.80 26.63
C THR A 291 1.58 1.92 26.18
N GLN A 292 1.65 2.24 24.89
CA GLN A 292 2.49 3.31 24.38
C GLN A 292 1.84 4.68 24.65
N VAL A 293 2.48 5.45 25.54
CA VAL A 293 2.04 6.80 25.94
C VAL A 293 2.36 7.87 24.88
N TYR A 294 3.11 7.53 23.84
CA TYR A 294 3.53 8.48 22.80
C TYR A 294 2.90 8.13 21.44
N SER A 295 1.68 8.62 21.19
CA SER A 295 1.31 8.98 19.82
C SER A 295 1.69 10.45 19.64
N THR A 296 2.87 10.73 19.08
CA THR A 296 3.02 12.03 18.41
C THR A 296 2.07 11.97 17.24
N THR A 297 0.99 12.75 17.25
CA THR A 297 0.02 12.86 16.16
C THR A 297 0.79 13.07 14.84
N GLN A 298 1.05 12.00 14.11
CA GLN A 298 1.77 12.10 12.85
C GLN A 298 0.72 12.39 11.78
N ASN A 299 0.91 13.46 11.01
CA ASN A 299 0.13 13.65 9.80
C ASN A 299 0.58 12.58 8.81
N VAL A 300 -0.10 11.42 8.82
CA VAL A 300 0.25 10.25 8.02
C VAL A 300 0.24 10.58 6.52
N PRO A 301 -0.77 11.29 5.99
CA PRO A 301 -0.76 11.79 4.61
C PRO A 301 0.54 12.51 4.21
N ASP A 302 1.09 13.34 5.11
CA ASP A 302 2.33 14.08 4.86
C ASP A 302 3.58 13.19 4.84
N LYS A 303 3.47 11.96 5.31
CA LYS A 303 4.55 10.98 5.32
C LYS A 303 4.47 9.96 4.19
N LEU A 304 3.34 9.87 3.48
CA LEU A 304 3.18 8.98 2.33
C LEU A 304 4.15 9.35 1.20
N GLY A 305 4.64 8.35 0.47
CA GLY A 305 5.35 8.55 -0.79
C GLY A 305 4.47 9.28 -1.82
N VAL A 306 5.11 9.80 -2.85
CA VAL A 306 4.49 10.74 -3.81
C VAL A 306 3.22 10.15 -4.43
N GLN A 307 3.28 8.90 -4.88
CA GLN A 307 2.16 8.25 -5.56
C GLN A 307 0.95 8.04 -4.62
N LEU A 308 1.17 7.50 -3.42
CA LEU A 308 0.09 7.32 -2.44
C LEU A 308 -0.50 8.67 -1.99
N ARG A 309 0.36 9.68 -1.82
CA ARG A 309 -0.09 11.04 -1.43
C ARG A 309 -0.96 11.68 -2.51
N GLN A 310 -0.59 11.55 -3.78
CA GLN A 310 -1.39 12.04 -4.91
C GLN A 310 -2.74 11.33 -5.01
N ALA A 311 -2.76 10.03 -4.74
CA ALA A 311 -3.97 9.21 -4.78
C ALA A 311 -4.85 9.31 -3.52
N TRP A 312 -4.35 9.96 -2.46
CA TRP A 312 -5.02 10.04 -1.16
C TRP A 312 -6.45 10.59 -1.23
N PRO A 313 -6.77 11.66 -1.98
CA PRO A 313 -8.15 12.15 -2.07
C PRO A 313 -9.13 11.10 -2.63
N ALA A 314 -8.76 10.41 -3.71
CA ALA A 314 -9.60 9.35 -4.28
C ALA A 314 -9.72 8.13 -3.35
N PHE A 315 -8.67 7.84 -2.58
CA PHE A 315 -8.74 6.83 -1.52
C PHE A 315 -9.74 7.20 -0.43
N LEU A 316 -9.78 8.48 -0.02
CA LEU A 316 -10.76 8.97 0.97
C LEU A 316 -12.20 8.93 0.44
N GLU A 317 -12.40 9.22 -0.85
CA GLU A 317 -13.72 9.09 -1.47
C GLU A 317 -14.20 7.64 -1.45
N LEU A 318 -13.37 6.70 -1.89
CA LEU A 318 -13.69 5.28 -1.84
C LEU A 318 -13.92 4.78 -0.40
N GLU A 319 -13.08 5.21 0.55
CA GLU A 319 -13.25 4.87 1.97
C GLU A 319 -14.60 5.35 2.50
N LYS A 320 -14.98 6.60 2.20
CA LYS A 320 -16.25 7.17 2.63
C LYS A 320 -17.42 6.38 2.04
N THR A 321 -17.42 6.12 0.74
CA THR A 321 -18.47 5.33 0.06
C THR A 321 -18.65 3.96 0.71
N LEU A 322 -17.56 3.23 0.94
CA LEU A 322 -17.62 1.90 1.53
C LEU A 322 -17.98 1.93 3.02
N ARG A 323 -17.47 2.89 3.79
CA ARG A 323 -17.80 3.03 5.21
C ARG A 323 -19.28 3.35 5.40
N ASP A 324 -19.80 4.34 4.67
CA ASP A 324 -21.18 4.79 4.81
C ASP A 324 -22.16 3.66 4.42
N HIS A 325 -21.79 2.79 3.48
CA HIS A 325 -22.57 1.62 3.07
C HIS A 325 -22.43 0.39 4.01
N LEU A 326 -21.19 0.01 4.36
CA LEU A 326 -20.91 -1.25 5.07
C LEU A 326 -20.89 -1.11 6.60
N ASN A 327 -20.74 0.11 7.12
CA ASN A 327 -20.78 0.39 8.55
C ASN A 327 -21.51 1.73 8.85
N PRO A 328 -22.80 1.86 8.47
CA PRO A 328 -23.55 3.11 8.63
C PRO A 328 -23.72 3.53 10.10
N ALA A 329 -23.69 2.56 11.03
CA ALA A 329 -23.81 2.83 12.47
C ALA A 329 -22.47 3.14 13.15
N GLY A 330 -21.34 3.00 12.45
CA GLY A 330 -19.99 3.15 13.01
C GLY A 330 -19.65 2.15 14.12
N GLN A 331 -20.37 1.02 14.19
CA GLN A 331 -20.19 0.03 15.26
C GLN A 331 -19.18 -1.03 14.86
N VAL A 332 -18.18 -1.24 15.71
CA VAL A 332 -17.18 -2.30 15.53
C VAL A 332 -17.40 -3.46 16.49
N TRP A 333 -17.85 -3.24 17.72
CA TRP A 333 -18.08 -4.31 18.71
C TRP A 333 -19.57 -4.58 18.87
#